data_AF-A0A523T790-F1
#
_entry.id   AF-A0A523T790-F1
#
_cell.length_a   1.000
_cell.length_b   1.000
_cell.length_c   1.000
_cell.angle_alpha   90.00
_cell.angle_beta   90.00
_cell.angle_gamma   90.00
#
_symmetry.space_group_name_H-M   'P 1'
#
loop_
_entity.id
_entity.type
_entity.pdbx_description
1 polymer ?
#
loop_
_entity_poly.entity_id
_entity_poly.type
_entity_poly.pdbx_seq_one_letter_code
_entity_poly.pdbx_strand_id
1 'polypeptide(L)'
;MIIDFHAHVLPPRIKKNHSKYIDSDPCFAALYSGKDARLATTDELIASMDKCGIDISVIVNIGWTTHELCVETNDYILESVARYPKRLLGFCAVQPNSYPAAVDEIERCAKGGITGEGDMTPDMQLFDFIERKTVE
;
A
#
# COMPACT_ATOMS: atom_id res chain seq x y z
N MET A 1 15.40 12.46 15.17
CA MET A 1 14.89 11.40 14.28
C MET A 1 13.41 11.24 14.53
N ILE A 2 12.59 11.71 13.59
CA ILE A 2 11.13 11.62 13.59
C ILE A 2 10.74 10.61 12.50
N ILE A 3 9.96 9.61 12.89
CA ILE A 3 9.45 8.59 11.98
C ILE A 3 7.92 8.73 11.90
N ASP A 4 7.42 8.93 10.69
CA ASP A 4 6.00 8.78 10.39
C ASP A 4 5.75 7.34 9.95
N PHE A 5 5.03 6.57 10.76
CA PHE A 5 4.87 5.14 10.54
C PHE A 5 3.72 4.78 9.58
N HIS A 6 2.93 5.76 9.13
CA HIS A 6 1.76 5.47 8.31
C HIS A 6 1.50 6.58 7.30
N ALA A 7 2.04 6.42 6.09
CA ALA A 7 1.74 7.30 4.97
C ALA A 7 1.30 6.50 3.74
N HIS A 8 0.17 6.86 3.15
CA HIS A 8 -0.22 6.31 1.86
C HIS A 8 0.38 7.14 0.72
N VAL A 9 1.02 6.45 -0.23
CA VAL A 9 1.41 7.00 -1.53
C VAL A 9 0.82 6.15 -2.63
N LEU A 10 0.39 6.79 -3.71
CA LEU A 10 -0.28 6.12 -4.81
C LEU A 10 0.35 6.50 -6.16
N PRO A 11 0.33 5.57 -7.14
CA PRO A 11 0.76 5.87 -8.49
C PRO A 11 0.04 7.13 -9.03
N PRO A 12 0.74 8.02 -9.76
CA PRO A 12 0.12 9.21 -10.35
C PRO A 12 -1.13 8.91 -11.19
N ARG A 13 -1.20 7.74 -11.83
CA ARG A 13 -2.37 7.28 -12.57
C ARG A 13 -3.61 7.03 -11.71
N ILE A 14 -3.45 6.54 -10.48
CA ILE A 14 -4.55 6.33 -9.54
C ILE A 14 -5.07 7.70 -9.09
N LYS A 15 -4.15 8.61 -8.73
CA LYS A 15 -4.49 9.98 -8.40
C LYS A 15 -5.22 10.72 -9.53
N LYS A 16 -4.79 10.54 -10.78
CA LYS A 16 -5.45 11.14 -11.96
C LYS A 16 -6.83 10.55 -12.25
N ASN A 17 -7.00 9.25 -12.06
CA ASN A 17 -8.23 8.53 -12.38
C ASN A 17 -9.00 8.12 -11.12
N HIS A 18 -8.96 8.97 -10.10
CA HIS A 18 -9.43 8.69 -8.74
C HIS A 18 -10.84 8.06 -8.68
N SER A 19 -11.81 8.63 -9.40
CA SER A 19 -13.20 8.14 -9.40
C SER A 19 -13.32 6.69 -9.88
N LYS A 20 -12.51 6.28 -10.87
CA LYS A 20 -12.52 4.90 -11.37
C LYS A 20 -12.16 3.90 -10.27
N TYR A 21 -11.21 4.25 -9.41
CA TYR A 21 -10.77 3.35 -8.32
C TYR A 21 -11.77 3.34 -7.16
N ILE A 22 -12.44 4.48 -6.87
CA ILE A 22 -13.58 4.49 -5.94
C ILE A 22 -14.68 3.54 -6.42
N ASP A 23 -15.02 3.59 -7.71
CA ASP A 23 -16.12 2.79 -8.25
C ASP A 23 -15.79 1.28 -8.34
N SER A 24 -14.49 0.92 -8.33
CA SER A 24 -14.04 -0.46 -8.58
C SER A 24 -13.53 -1.20 -7.35
N ASP A 25 -13.13 -0.51 -6.28
CA ASP A 25 -12.61 -1.16 -5.08
C ASP A 25 -13.21 -0.54 -3.80
N PRO A 26 -13.92 -1.34 -2.96
CA PRO A 26 -14.56 -0.82 -1.76
C PRO A 26 -13.57 -0.40 -0.67
N CYS A 27 -12.39 -1.01 -0.57
CA CYS A 27 -11.36 -0.61 0.39
C CYS A 27 -10.86 0.79 0.05
N PHE A 28 -10.59 1.04 -1.23
CA PHE A 28 -10.19 2.34 -1.71
C PHE A 28 -11.31 3.38 -1.55
N ALA A 29 -12.55 3.03 -1.87
CA ALA A 29 -13.70 3.90 -1.68
C ALA A 29 -13.90 4.31 -0.22
N ALA A 30 -13.69 3.38 0.73
CA ALA A 30 -13.81 3.65 2.16
C ALA A 30 -12.83 4.73 2.64
N LEU A 31 -11.62 4.75 2.08
CA LEU A 31 -10.59 5.73 2.43
C LEU A 31 -10.74 7.06 1.67
N TYR A 32 -11.19 7.02 0.41
CA TYR A 32 -11.04 8.15 -0.51
C TYR A 32 -12.31 8.68 -1.18
N SER A 33 -13.50 8.16 -0.86
CA SER A 33 -14.77 8.71 -1.38
C SER A 33 -15.15 10.09 -0.81
N GLY A 34 -14.54 10.51 0.30
CA GLY A 34 -14.80 11.81 0.93
C GLY A 34 -14.31 12.98 0.09
N LYS A 35 -15.06 14.10 0.12
CA LYS A 35 -14.72 15.32 -0.65
C LYS A 35 -13.37 15.94 -0.31
N ASP A 36 -12.92 15.75 0.93
CA ASP A 36 -11.65 16.27 1.44
C ASP A 36 -10.52 15.24 1.39
N ALA A 37 -10.78 14.03 0.88
CA ALA A 37 -9.77 12.98 0.81
C ALA A 37 -8.70 13.37 -0.20
N ARG A 38 -7.44 13.33 0.24
CA ARG A 38 -6.27 13.72 -0.57
C ARG A 38 -5.39 12.52 -0.84
N LEU A 39 -5.05 12.34 -2.10
CA LEU A 39 -4.07 11.36 -2.55
C LEU A 39 -2.72 12.04 -2.69
N ALA A 40 -1.66 11.37 -2.29
CA ALA A 40 -0.29 11.84 -2.45
C ALA A 40 0.50 10.88 -3.35
N THR A 41 1.38 11.43 -4.18
CA THR A 41 2.48 10.69 -4.80
C THR A 41 3.69 10.67 -3.87
N THR A 42 4.66 9.82 -4.14
CA THR A 42 5.91 9.74 -3.38
C THR A 42 6.66 11.07 -3.35
N ASP A 43 6.69 11.81 -4.45
CA ASP A 43 7.42 13.08 -4.53
C ASP A 43 6.73 14.16 -3.68
N GLU A 44 5.40 14.17 -3.65
CA GLU A 44 4.61 15.04 -2.78
C GLU A 44 4.81 14.70 -1.31
N LEU A 45 4.90 13.40 -0.97
CA LEU A 45 5.22 12.95 0.38
C LEU A 45 6.62 13.45 0.79
N ILE A 46 7.64 13.26 -0.04
CA ILE A 46 9.01 13.71 0.26
C ILE A 46 9.06 15.23 0.49
N ALA A 47 8.39 16.01 -0.36
CA ALA A 47 8.30 17.46 -0.17
C ALA A 47 7.59 17.84 1.15
N SER A 48 6.56 17.09 1.53
CA SER A 48 5.87 17.25 2.81
C SER A 48 6.78 16.89 4.00
N MET A 49 7.52 15.78 3.90
CA MET A 49 8.48 15.34 4.92
C MET A 49 9.54 16.41 5.17
N ASP A 50 10.10 16.99 4.11
CA ASP A 50 11.12 18.05 4.23
C ASP A 50 10.55 19.31 4.89
N LYS A 51 9.31 19.68 4.57
CA LYS A 51 8.62 20.82 5.20
C LYS A 51 8.31 20.59 6.68
N CYS A 52 7.97 19.35 7.04
CA CYS A 52 7.55 18.98 8.39
C CYS A 52 8.69 18.46 9.28
N GLY A 53 9.90 18.29 8.73
CA GLY A 53 11.03 17.72 9.46
C GLY A 53 10.91 16.23 9.78
N ILE A 54 10.23 15.46 8.92
CA ILE A 54 10.11 14.00 9.05
C ILE A 54 11.36 13.35 8.43
N ASP A 55 12.09 12.57 9.23
CA ASP A 55 13.33 11.93 8.79
C ASP A 55 13.04 10.68 7.95
N ILE A 56 12.10 9.84 8.39
CA ILE A 56 11.71 8.60 7.70
C ILE A 56 10.17 8.49 7.67
N SER A 57 9.61 8.06 6.55
CA SER A 57 8.22 7.62 6.47
C SER A 57 8.13 6.15 6.09
N VAL A 58 7.24 5.41 6.75
CA VAL A 58 6.81 4.09 6.30
C VAL A 58 5.65 4.29 5.33
N ILE A 59 5.87 3.96 4.06
CA ILE A 59 4.84 4.02 3.03
C ILE A 59 4.10 2.70 2.94
N VAL A 60 2.78 2.78 3.05
CA VAL A 60 1.90 1.63 3.20
C VAL A 60 1.00 1.53 1.98
N ASN A 61 1.00 0.36 1.33
CA ASN A 61 0.03 0.09 0.28
C ASN A 61 -1.39 -0.10 0.86
N ILE A 62 -2.41 0.01 0.02
CA ILE A 62 -3.81 -0.21 0.39
C ILE A 62 -4.11 -1.72 0.33
N GLY A 63 -4.92 -2.21 1.27
CA GLY A 63 -5.46 -3.57 1.26
C GLY A 63 -6.52 -3.77 0.17
N TRP A 64 -6.10 -3.78 -1.10
CA TRP A 64 -6.98 -3.93 -2.26
C TRP A 64 -7.75 -5.27 -2.24
N THR A 65 -8.92 -5.28 -2.88
CA THR A 65 -9.76 -6.49 -2.97
C THR A 65 -9.28 -7.47 -4.03
N THR A 66 -8.52 -7.02 -5.04
CA THR A 66 -7.94 -7.88 -6.07
C THR A 66 -6.42 -7.96 -5.96
N HIS A 67 -5.88 -9.16 -6.19
CA HIS A 67 -4.45 -9.38 -6.09
C HIS A 67 -3.67 -8.64 -7.19
N GLU A 68 -4.25 -8.47 -8.36
CA GLU A 68 -3.64 -7.72 -9.46
C GLU A 68 -3.42 -6.25 -9.07
N LEU A 69 -4.37 -5.63 -8.35
CA LEU A 69 -4.20 -4.26 -7.84
C LEU A 69 -3.16 -4.21 -6.73
N CYS A 70 -3.10 -5.22 -5.85
CA CYS A 70 -2.03 -5.35 -4.86
C CYS A 70 -0.65 -5.33 -5.54
N VAL A 71 -0.41 -6.23 -6.50
CA VAL A 71 0.87 -6.32 -7.23
C VAL A 71 1.19 -5.02 -7.95
N GLU A 72 0.21 -4.47 -8.67
CA GLU A 72 0.34 -3.21 -9.41
C GLU A 72 0.82 -2.06 -8.53
N THR A 73 0.24 -1.95 -7.34
CA THR A 73 0.54 -0.84 -6.42
C THR A 73 1.75 -1.13 -5.55
N ASN A 74 2.07 -2.41 -5.29
CA ASN A 74 3.34 -2.82 -4.68
C ASN A 74 4.53 -2.42 -5.55
N ASP A 75 4.40 -2.50 -6.89
CA ASP A 75 5.45 -2.02 -7.80
C ASP A 75 5.76 -0.53 -7.56
N TYR A 76 4.75 0.27 -7.24
CA TYR A 76 4.95 1.68 -6.92
C TYR A 76 5.59 1.90 -5.54
N ILE A 77 5.27 1.07 -4.54
CA ILE A 77 5.95 1.10 -3.24
C ILE A 77 7.43 0.72 -3.41
N LEU A 78 7.71 -0.36 -4.14
CA LEU A 78 9.07 -0.81 -4.47
C LEU A 78 9.87 0.27 -5.21
N GLU A 79 9.30 0.87 -6.25
CA GLU A 79 9.91 1.98 -6.97
C GLU A 79 10.22 3.15 -6.02
N SER A 80 9.28 3.49 -5.13
CA SER A 80 9.41 4.61 -4.20
C SER A 80 10.52 4.38 -3.18
N VAL A 81 10.59 3.19 -2.58
CA VAL A 81 11.68 2.80 -1.67
C VAL A 81 13.02 2.82 -2.40
N ALA A 82 13.09 2.30 -3.63
CA ALA A 82 14.31 2.31 -4.42
C ALA A 82 14.80 3.74 -4.76
N ARG A 83 13.88 4.68 -5.00
CA ARG A 83 14.21 6.09 -5.26
C ARG A 83 14.69 6.83 -4.00
N TYR A 84 14.16 6.49 -2.82
CA TYR A 84 14.46 7.18 -1.56
C TYR A 84 14.84 6.23 -0.41
N PRO A 85 15.86 5.37 -0.56
CA PRO A 85 16.11 4.25 0.35
C PRO A 85 16.57 4.65 1.77
N LYS A 86 16.92 5.93 1.97
CA LYS A 86 17.29 6.48 3.29
C LYS A 86 16.15 7.22 3.98
N ARG A 87 15.04 7.44 3.29
CA ARG A 87 13.90 8.24 3.76
C ARG A 87 12.61 7.43 3.80
N LEU A 88 12.50 6.38 2.99
CA LEU A 88 11.28 5.58 2.89
C LEU A 88 11.56 4.12 3.24
N LEU A 89 10.67 3.56 4.07
CA LEU A 89 10.51 2.13 4.27
C LEU A 89 9.18 1.71 3.63
N GLY A 90 9.13 0.56 2.97
CA GLY A 90 7.93 0.12 2.25
C GLY A 90 7.24 -1.04 2.96
N PHE A 91 5.91 -0.96 3.02
CA PHE A 91 5.02 -2.04 3.42
C PHE A 91 4.14 -2.42 2.21
N CYS A 92 4.20 -3.69 1.78
CA CYS A 92 3.40 -4.18 0.65
C CYS A 92 1.95 -4.46 1.07
N ALA A 93 1.12 -4.82 0.11
CA ALA A 93 -0.20 -5.39 0.36
C ALA A 93 -0.37 -6.66 -0.47
N VAL A 94 -1.10 -7.63 0.05
CA VAL A 94 -1.60 -8.78 -0.71
C VAL A 94 -3.10 -8.97 -0.49
N GLN A 95 -3.68 -9.82 -1.33
CA GLN A 95 -5.03 -10.34 -1.13
C GLN A 95 -4.88 -11.76 -0.53
N PRO A 96 -5.13 -11.95 0.78
CA PRO A 96 -4.89 -13.23 1.47
C PRO A 96 -5.58 -14.46 0.85
N ASN A 97 -6.77 -14.29 0.27
CA ASN A 97 -7.52 -15.34 -0.42
C ASN A 97 -6.94 -15.73 -1.79
N SER A 98 -5.97 -14.99 -2.32
CA SER A 98 -5.28 -15.32 -3.57
C SER A 98 -4.08 -16.24 -3.36
N TYR A 99 -4.11 -17.09 -2.34
CA TYR A 99 -3.10 -18.14 -2.15
C TYR A 99 -3.03 -19.07 -3.39
N PRO A 100 -1.84 -19.44 -3.90
CA PRO A 100 -0.50 -19.18 -3.35
C PRO A 100 0.14 -17.84 -3.78
N ALA A 101 -0.44 -17.12 -4.75
CA ALA A 101 0.14 -15.90 -5.32
C ALA A 101 0.42 -14.80 -4.28
N ALA A 102 -0.39 -14.73 -3.21
CA ALA A 102 -0.12 -13.84 -2.08
C ALA A 102 1.25 -14.08 -1.42
N VAL A 103 1.66 -15.35 -1.26
CA VAL A 103 2.96 -15.70 -0.67
C VAL A 103 4.09 -15.33 -1.63
N ASP A 104 3.93 -15.68 -2.91
CA ASP A 104 4.91 -15.33 -3.95
C ASP A 104 5.15 -13.81 -4.02
N GLU A 105 4.09 -13.03 -3.85
CA GLU A 105 4.17 -11.57 -3.87
C GLU A 105 4.84 -10.99 -2.61
N ILE A 106 4.56 -11.53 -1.42
CA ILE A 106 5.28 -11.16 -0.19
C ILE A 106 6.78 -11.43 -0.37
N GLU A 107 7.14 -12.60 -0.91
CA GLU A 107 8.55 -12.93 -1.17
C GLU A 107 9.19 -11.99 -2.19
N ARG A 108 8.48 -11.65 -3.28
CA ARG A 108 8.96 -10.72 -4.30
C ARG A 108 9.21 -9.34 -3.70
N CYS A 109 8.26 -8.85 -2.90
CA CYS A 109 8.36 -7.58 -2.20
C CYS A 109 9.55 -7.56 -1.23
N ALA A 110 9.69 -8.59 -0.40
CA ALA A 110 10.80 -8.71 0.54
C ALA A 110 12.17 -8.73 -0.17
N LYS A 111 12.31 -9.49 -1.28
CA LYS A 111 13.51 -9.49 -2.13
C LYS A 111 13.79 -8.11 -2.74
N GLY A 112 12.75 -7.32 -3.00
CA GLY A 112 12.83 -5.95 -3.51
C GLY A 112 13.09 -4.87 -2.45
N GLY A 113 13.24 -5.22 -1.17
CA GLY A 113 13.54 -4.28 -0.09
C GLY A 113 12.32 -3.75 0.68
N ILE A 114 11.13 -4.32 0.46
CA ILE A 114 9.98 -4.11 1.33
C ILE A 114 10.25 -4.77 2.68
N THR A 115 9.85 -4.09 3.76
CA THR A 115 10.19 -4.47 5.14
C THR A 115 9.00 -4.89 5.99
N GLY A 116 7.79 -4.86 5.43
CA GLY A 116 6.57 -5.27 6.13
C GLY A 116 5.38 -5.47 5.19
N GLU A 117 4.30 -5.97 5.77
CA GLU A 117 2.97 -6.01 5.16
C GLU A 117 2.11 -4.91 5.77
N GLY A 118 1.38 -4.21 4.92
CA GLY A 118 0.63 -3.00 5.22
C GLY A 118 -0.82 -3.25 5.60
N ASP A 119 -1.67 -2.34 5.15
CA ASP A 119 -3.09 -2.33 5.50
C ASP A 119 -3.80 -3.58 4.98
N MET A 120 -4.58 -4.19 5.89
CA MET A 120 -5.50 -5.26 5.59
C MET A 120 -6.89 -4.88 6.10
N THR A 121 -7.91 -5.19 5.31
CA THR A 121 -9.31 -4.90 5.63
C THR A 121 -10.10 -6.21 5.54
N PRO A 122 -10.09 -7.05 6.59
CA PRO A 122 -10.58 -8.43 6.53
C PRO A 122 -12.02 -8.56 6.04
N ASP A 123 -12.89 -7.67 6.52
CA ASP A 123 -14.30 -7.58 6.17
C ASP A 123 -14.53 -7.25 4.69
N MET A 124 -13.67 -6.45 4.07
CA MET A 124 -13.77 -6.11 2.63
C MET A 124 -12.98 -7.07 1.73
N GLN A 125 -11.88 -7.63 2.25
CA GLN A 125 -11.04 -8.62 1.58
C GLN A 125 -11.54 -10.06 1.78
N LEU A 126 -12.63 -10.24 2.53
CA LEU A 126 -13.37 -11.48 2.77
C LEU A 126 -12.51 -12.60 3.40
N PHE A 127 -11.68 -12.26 4.38
CA PHE A 127 -10.91 -13.25 5.15
C PHE A 127 -11.05 -13.01 6.66
N ASP A 128 -10.73 -14.03 7.45
CA ASP A 128 -10.75 -13.96 8.92
C ASP A 128 -9.37 -14.33 9.48
N PHE A 129 -8.84 -13.50 10.38
CA PHE A 129 -7.57 -13.73 11.05
C PHE A 129 -7.56 -14.98 11.95
N ILE A 130 -8.73 -15.41 12.42
CA ILE A 130 -8.88 -16.53 13.35
C ILE A 130 -9.11 -17.84 12.58
N GLU A 131 -9.48 -17.77 11.31
CA GLU A 131 -9.75 -18.96 10.50
C GLU A 131 -8.47 -19.76 10.26
N ARG A 132 -8.38 -20.92 10.93
CA ARG A 132 -7.32 -21.90 10.68
C ARG A 132 -7.70 -22.75 9.47
N LYS A 133 -7.39 -22.27 8.27
CA LYS A 133 -7.29 -23.18 7.11
C LYS A 133 -5.95 -23.91 7.21
N THR A 134 -5.98 -25.23 7.31
CA THR A 134 -4.79 -26.05 7.07
C THR A 134 -4.37 -25.80 5.62
N VAL A 135 -3.24 -25.12 5.44
CA VAL A 135 -2.58 -25.02 4.14
C VAL A 135 -2.01 -26.42 3.86
N GLU A 136 -2.70 -27.18 3.00
CA GLU A 136 -2.22 -28.47 2.49
C GLU A 136 -1.14 -28.28 1.40
#